data_AF-A0A7C5MES7-F1
#
_entry.id   AF-A0A7C5MES7-F1
#
_cell.length_a   1.000
_cell.length_b   1.000
_cell.length_c   1.000
_cell.angle_alpha   90.00
_cell.angle_beta   90.00
_cell.angle_gamma   90.00
#
_symmetry.space_group_name_H-M   'P 1'
#
loop_
_entity.id
_entity.type
_entity.pdbx_description
1 polymer ?
#
loop_
_entity_poly.entity_id
_entity_poly.type
_entity_poly.pdbx_seq_one_letter_code
_entity_poly.pdbx_strand_id
1 'polypeptide(L)'
;TMFTSRGNSTREKAAQIIQNNLAKVGIKMEIQYLLPNDIASRFLNSFDYEAILFGFTPTDAAPDLQTDLWYSTGKMHFWAPNQKKPERLWEASIDALVSKLVRTTDPTIRKSIFDQVQQIWIEEMPAIPIIAANILVGWSKRLGNVQPSILAPHLIWNAEEITKSRF
;
A
#
# COMPACT_ATOMS: atom_id res chain seq x y z
N THR A 1 9.77 18.85 -6.80
CA THR A 1 8.42 19.01 -6.23
C THR A 1 7.82 17.67 -5.90
N MET A 2 7.39 17.49 -4.65
CA MET A 2 6.63 16.33 -4.20
C MET A 2 5.15 16.69 -4.08
N PHE A 3 4.29 15.85 -4.64
CA PHE A 3 2.84 15.99 -4.50
C PHE A 3 2.29 15.13 -3.37
N THR A 4 1.28 15.65 -2.68
CA THR A 4 0.49 14.87 -1.75
C THR A 4 -0.94 15.39 -1.63
N SER A 5 -1.84 14.57 -1.09
CA SER A 5 -3.26 14.90 -0.97
C SER A 5 -3.50 15.92 0.13
N ARG A 6 -4.18 17.02 -0.22
CA ARG A 6 -4.70 18.01 0.73
C ARG A 6 -5.74 17.39 1.66
N GLY A 7 -5.76 17.82 2.92
CA GLY A 7 -6.78 17.44 3.91
C GLY A 7 -6.43 16.18 4.71
N ASN A 8 -5.24 15.62 4.52
CA ASN A 8 -4.71 14.54 5.35
C ASN A 8 -3.56 15.09 6.23
N SER A 9 -3.91 15.57 7.42
CA SER A 9 -2.96 16.26 8.31
C SER A 9 -1.74 15.42 8.70
N THR A 10 -1.90 14.10 8.86
CA THR A 10 -0.79 13.17 9.12
C THR A 10 0.19 13.14 7.95
N ARG A 11 -0.33 13.06 6.72
CA ARG A 11 0.49 13.03 5.50
C ARG A 11 1.14 14.37 5.21
N GLU A 12 0.45 15.48 5.46
CA GLU A 12 0.99 16.83 5.32
C GLU A 12 2.17 17.07 6.28
N LYS A 13 2.07 16.60 7.53
CA LYS A 13 3.19 16.63 8.49
C LYS A 13 4.34 15.72 8.08
N ALA A 14 4.05 14.52 7.59
CA ALA A 14 5.08 13.61 7.07
C ALA A 14 5.86 14.26 5.91
N ALA A 15 5.18 14.92 4.98
CA ALA A 15 5.80 15.64 3.88
C ALA A 15 6.76 16.75 4.37
N GLN A 16 6.36 17.51 5.39
CA GLN A 16 7.21 18.54 6.01
C GLN A 16 8.44 17.95 6.69
N ILE A 17 8.31 16.80 7.38
CA ILE A 17 9.44 16.10 7.99
C ILE A 17 10.42 15.63 6.91
N ILE A 18 9.91 15.05 5.82
CA ILE A 18 10.73 14.62 4.67
C ILE A 18 11.47 15.83 4.08
N GLN A 19 10.78 16.95 3.85
CA GLN A 19 11.39 18.20 3.36
C GLN A 19 12.53 18.68 4.25
N ASN A 20 12.29 18.75 5.56
CA ASN A 20 13.29 19.19 6.53
C ASN A 20 14.50 18.26 6.58
N ASN A 21 14.30 16.95 6.45
CA ASN A 21 15.40 15.98 6.43
C ASN A 21 16.21 16.02 5.13
N LEU A 22 15.55 16.18 3.99
CA LEU A 22 16.23 16.36 2.70
C LEU A 22 17.05 17.66 2.65
N ALA A 23 16.52 18.74 3.24
CA ALA A 23 17.25 20.01 3.33
C ALA A 23 18.57 19.88 4.11
N LYS A 24 18.63 19.05 5.15
CA LYS A 24 19.86 18.81 5.94
C LYS A 24 20.98 18.16 5.12
N VAL A 25 20.66 17.49 4.03
CA VAL A 25 21.63 16.86 3.11
C VAL A 25 21.76 17.64 1.80
N GLY A 26 21.27 18.88 1.75
CA GLY A 26 21.41 19.78 0.59
C GLY A 26 20.39 19.54 -0.54
N ILE A 27 19.36 18.72 -0.32
CA ILE A 27 18.32 18.46 -1.32
C ILE A 27 17.16 19.44 -1.12
N LYS A 28 16.93 20.32 -2.10
CA LYS A 28 15.78 21.23 -2.11
C LYS A 28 14.54 20.47 -2.59
N MET A 29 13.51 20.41 -1.76
CA MET A 29 12.20 19.85 -2.11
C MET A 29 11.11 20.89 -1.87
N GLU A 30 10.18 21.03 -2.81
CA GLU A 30 8.95 21.82 -2.66
C GLU A 30 7.76 20.88 -2.52
N ILE A 31 6.84 21.18 -1.60
CA ILE A 31 5.63 20.39 -1.37
C ILE A 31 4.46 21.10 -2.06
N GLN A 32 3.68 20.37 -2.87
CA GLN A 32 2.39 20.89 -3.35
C GLN A 32 1.25 19.97 -2.95
N TYR A 33 0.21 20.58 -2.38
CA TYR A 33 -0.99 19.90 -1.91
C TYR A 33 -2.09 19.95 -2.96
N LEU A 34 -2.39 18.79 -3.55
CA LEU A 34 -3.39 18.62 -4.61
C LEU A 34 -4.66 17.95 -4.06
N LEU A 35 -5.76 18.02 -4.82
CA LEU A 35 -6.94 17.23 -4.50
C LEU A 35 -6.66 15.74 -4.77
N PRO A 36 -7.29 14.79 -4.05
CA PRO A 36 -7.04 13.36 -4.23
C PRO A 36 -7.20 12.87 -5.67
N ASN A 37 -8.18 13.39 -6.42
CA ASN A 37 -8.40 13.01 -7.81
C ASN A 37 -7.25 13.48 -8.74
N ASP A 38 -6.65 14.63 -8.45
CA ASP A 38 -5.52 15.14 -9.22
C ASP A 38 -4.28 14.28 -9.00
N ILE A 39 -4.05 13.83 -7.75
CA ILE A 39 -3.00 12.86 -7.41
C ILE A 39 -3.23 11.56 -8.17
N ALA A 40 -4.45 11.00 -8.11
CA ALA A 40 -4.77 9.74 -8.79
C ALA A 40 -4.55 9.84 -10.31
N SER A 41 -4.93 10.96 -10.92
CA SER A 41 -4.73 11.20 -12.34
C SER A 41 -3.24 11.22 -12.72
N ARG A 42 -2.40 11.90 -11.93
CA ARG A 42 -0.94 11.94 -12.17
C ARG A 42 -0.28 10.59 -11.93
N PHE A 43 -0.70 9.90 -10.88
CA PHE A 43 -0.17 8.61 -10.47
C PHE A 43 -0.50 7.47 -11.46
N LEU A 44 -1.73 7.45 -12.00
CA LEU A 44 -2.22 6.35 -12.83
C LEU A 44 -2.13 6.62 -14.34
N ASN A 45 -2.13 7.89 -14.75
CA ASN A 45 -2.28 8.26 -16.16
C ASN A 45 -1.12 9.11 -16.69
N SER A 46 -0.85 10.27 -16.09
CA SER A 46 0.02 11.26 -16.74
C SER A 46 1.51 11.12 -16.42
N PHE A 47 1.85 10.54 -15.26
CA PHE A 47 3.23 10.46 -14.75
C PHE A 47 3.95 11.80 -14.61
N ASP A 48 3.19 12.90 -14.65
CA ASP A 48 3.73 14.24 -14.52
C ASP A 48 3.94 14.55 -13.04
N TYR A 49 5.04 14.04 -12.47
CA TYR A 49 5.50 14.30 -11.11
C TYR A 49 6.95 13.84 -10.93
N GLU A 50 7.67 14.46 -9.99
CA GLU A 50 8.99 13.96 -9.56
C GLU A 50 8.88 13.00 -8.37
N ALA A 51 7.93 13.26 -7.45
CA ALA A 51 7.62 12.39 -6.32
C ALA A 51 6.16 12.54 -5.89
N ILE A 52 5.55 11.44 -5.43
CA ILE A 52 4.22 11.44 -4.81
C ILE A 52 4.34 10.77 -3.45
N LEU A 53 3.91 11.47 -2.39
CA LEU A 53 3.63 10.85 -1.10
C LEU A 53 2.16 10.47 -1.06
N PHE A 54 1.88 9.16 -1.11
CA PHE A 54 0.54 8.61 -1.07
C PHE A 54 0.44 7.48 -0.03
N GLY A 55 -0.79 7.07 0.27
CA GLY A 55 -1.06 5.90 1.09
C GLY A 55 -1.59 4.79 0.19
N PHE A 56 -1.09 3.58 0.38
CA PHE A 56 -1.62 2.37 -0.25
C PHE A 56 -2.37 1.56 0.81
N THR A 57 -3.62 1.21 0.51
CA THR A 57 -4.40 0.30 1.35
C THR A 57 -4.56 -1.01 0.58
N PRO A 58 -3.95 -2.12 1.03
CA PRO A 58 -4.14 -3.41 0.38
C PRO A 58 -5.60 -3.84 0.51
N THR A 59 -6.13 -4.51 -0.52
CA THR A 59 -7.50 -5.03 -0.52
C THR A 59 -7.64 -6.32 0.28
N ASP A 60 -6.52 -7.01 0.54
CA ASP A 60 -6.47 -8.28 1.26
C ASP A 60 -5.12 -8.45 1.98
N ALA A 61 -5.05 -9.34 2.97
CA ALA A 61 -3.78 -9.75 3.57
C ALA A 61 -3.04 -10.81 2.73
N ALA A 62 -3.78 -11.60 1.94
CA ALA A 62 -3.22 -12.63 1.08
C ALA A 62 -2.60 -11.99 -0.18
N PRO A 63 -1.31 -12.28 -0.47
CA PRO A 63 -0.61 -11.66 -1.60
C PRO A 63 -1.15 -12.07 -2.97
N ASP A 64 -1.65 -13.30 -3.10
CA ASP A 64 -2.30 -13.83 -4.30
C ASP A 64 -3.67 -13.20 -4.59
N LEU A 65 -4.30 -12.59 -3.58
CA LEU A 65 -5.52 -11.79 -3.78
C LEU A 65 -5.21 -10.33 -4.17
N GLN A 66 -3.93 -9.98 -4.32
CA GLN A 66 -3.44 -8.68 -4.76
C GLN A 66 -2.68 -8.77 -6.10
N THR A 67 -3.02 -9.73 -6.95
CA THR A 67 -2.35 -9.94 -8.25
C THR A 67 -2.38 -8.72 -9.16
N ASP A 68 -3.42 -7.88 -9.09
CA ASP A 68 -3.52 -6.64 -9.86
C ASP A 68 -2.49 -5.56 -9.48
N LEU A 69 -1.88 -5.67 -8.30
CA LEU A 69 -0.72 -4.87 -7.89
C LEU A 69 0.58 -5.47 -8.46
N TRP A 70 0.75 -6.79 -8.28
CA TRP A 70 2.03 -7.45 -8.50
C TRP A 70 2.35 -7.75 -9.95
N TYR A 71 1.33 -8.07 -10.76
CA TYR A 71 1.56 -8.29 -12.19
C TYR A 71 1.91 -6.97 -12.89
N SER A 72 2.91 -7.01 -13.78
CA SER A 72 3.28 -5.89 -14.65
C SER A 72 2.10 -5.34 -15.46
N THR A 73 1.17 -6.20 -15.84
CA THR A 73 -0.04 -5.83 -16.60
C THR A 73 -1.24 -5.44 -15.72
N GLY A 74 -1.07 -5.43 -14.40
CA GLY A 74 -2.12 -5.11 -13.45
C GLY A 74 -2.54 -3.64 -13.51
N LYS A 75 -3.82 -3.35 -13.24
CA LYS A 75 -4.34 -1.96 -13.27
C LYS A 75 -3.82 -1.14 -12.09
N MET A 76 -3.49 -1.79 -10.98
CA MET A 76 -2.92 -1.17 -9.78
C MET A 76 -1.39 -1.27 -9.73
N HIS A 77 -0.73 -1.68 -10.81
CA HIS A 77 0.72 -1.75 -10.96
C HIS A 77 1.35 -0.35 -11.01
N PHE A 78 1.49 0.26 -9.84
CA PHE A 78 1.64 1.71 -9.77
C PHE A 78 3.02 2.26 -10.18
N TRP A 79 4.06 1.42 -10.20
CA TRP A 79 5.41 1.89 -10.54
C TRP A 79 5.70 1.87 -12.03
N ALA A 80 4.87 1.17 -12.82
CA ALA A 80 4.89 1.24 -14.27
C ALA A 80 3.48 0.99 -14.88
N PRO A 81 2.50 1.87 -14.63
CA PRO A 81 1.11 1.59 -14.97
C PRO A 81 0.88 1.48 -16.48
N ASN A 82 -0.16 0.72 -16.83
CA ASN A 82 -0.59 0.48 -18.20
C ASN A 82 0.41 -0.29 -19.08
N GLN A 83 1.47 -0.86 -18.49
CA GLN A 83 2.36 -1.79 -19.16
C GLN A 83 1.57 -2.96 -19.78
N LYS A 84 1.92 -3.31 -21.02
CA LYS A 84 1.30 -4.44 -21.75
C LYS A 84 2.02 -5.77 -21.51
N LYS A 85 3.25 -5.69 -21.00
CA LYS A 85 4.15 -6.78 -20.67
C LYS A 85 5.23 -6.20 -19.74
N PRO A 86 5.95 -7.03 -18.96
CA PRO A 86 7.05 -6.54 -18.14
C PRO A 86 8.10 -5.87 -19.04
N GLU A 87 8.53 -4.67 -18.67
CA GLU A 87 9.58 -3.93 -19.39
C GLU A 87 10.95 -4.19 -18.80
N ARG A 88 11.01 -4.66 -17.55
CA ARG A 88 12.23 -4.96 -16.81
C ARG A 88 12.31 -6.45 -16.48
N LEU A 89 13.54 -6.97 -16.37
CA LEU A 89 13.77 -8.38 -16.05
C LEU A 89 13.20 -8.77 -14.69
N TRP A 90 13.36 -7.91 -13.69
CA TRP A 90 12.84 -8.14 -12.34
C TRP A 90 11.30 -8.15 -12.30
N GLU A 91 10.64 -7.35 -13.14
CA GLU A 91 9.17 -7.38 -13.29
C GLU A 91 8.72 -8.73 -13.85
N ALA A 92 9.42 -9.24 -14.86
CA ALA A 92 9.15 -10.59 -15.40
C ALA A 92 9.39 -11.69 -14.35
N SER A 93 10.39 -11.53 -13.48
CA SER A 93 10.62 -12.44 -12.35
C SER A 93 9.48 -12.39 -11.34
N ILE A 94 8.98 -11.21 -10.98
CA ILE A 94 7.80 -11.06 -10.12
C ILE A 94 6.58 -11.70 -10.77
N ASP A 95 6.31 -11.44 -12.05
CA ASP A 95 5.18 -12.04 -12.79
C ASP A 95 5.21 -13.58 -12.73
N ALA A 96 6.40 -14.18 -12.91
CA ALA A 96 6.60 -15.62 -12.83
C ALA A 96 6.36 -16.17 -11.42
N LEU A 97 6.87 -15.48 -10.39
CA LEU A 97 6.68 -15.86 -8.98
C LEU A 97 5.21 -15.75 -8.57
N VAL A 98 4.52 -14.68 -8.95
CA VAL A 98 3.09 -14.48 -8.67
C VAL A 98 2.26 -15.54 -9.39
N SER A 99 2.59 -15.88 -10.64
CA SER A 99 1.96 -16.98 -11.38
C SER A 99 2.12 -18.35 -10.70
N LYS A 100 3.25 -18.56 -10.02
CA LYS A 100 3.49 -19.76 -9.21
C LYS A 100 2.73 -19.72 -7.89
N LEU A 101 2.72 -18.57 -7.23
CA LEU A 101 2.03 -18.33 -5.96
C LEU A 101 0.54 -18.67 -6.07
N VAL A 102 -0.15 -18.15 -7.09
CA VAL A 102 -1.60 -18.37 -7.30
C VAL A 102 -1.96 -19.84 -7.57
N ARG A 103 -1.00 -20.67 -8.00
CA ARG A 103 -1.19 -22.11 -8.26
C ARG A 103 -0.75 -22.99 -7.10
N THR A 104 -0.17 -22.42 -6.05
CA THR A 104 0.39 -23.14 -4.91
C THR A 104 -0.60 -23.11 -3.75
N THR A 105 -0.92 -24.26 -3.18
CA THR A 105 -1.85 -24.38 -2.04
C THR A 105 -1.14 -24.49 -0.69
N ASP A 106 0.07 -25.07 -0.65
CA ASP A 106 0.85 -25.23 0.57
C ASP A 106 1.24 -23.86 1.16
N PRO A 107 0.83 -23.53 2.40
CA PRO A 107 1.08 -22.22 3.01
C PRO A 107 2.57 -21.88 3.17
N THR A 108 3.42 -22.87 3.46
CA THR A 108 4.86 -22.69 3.67
C THR A 108 5.53 -22.34 2.34
N ILE A 109 5.18 -23.07 1.28
CA ILE A 109 5.70 -22.79 -0.06
C ILE A 109 5.20 -21.43 -0.56
N ARG A 110 3.92 -21.10 -0.34
CA ARG A 110 3.35 -19.79 -0.69
C ARG A 110 4.14 -18.66 -0.04
N LYS A 111 4.41 -18.76 1.27
CA LYS A 111 5.21 -17.76 1.99
C LYS A 111 6.61 -17.63 1.36
N SER A 112 7.30 -18.72 1.12
CA SER A 112 8.65 -18.68 0.53
C SER A 112 8.69 -18.06 -0.87
N ILE A 113 7.64 -18.25 -1.68
CA ILE A 113 7.52 -17.58 -2.98
C ILE A 113 7.32 -16.07 -2.78
N PHE A 114 6.45 -15.68 -1.87
CA PHE A 114 6.17 -14.26 -1.66
C PHE A 114 7.35 -13.52 -1.00
N ASP A 115 8.12 -14.18 -0.14
CA ASP A 115 9.38 -13.65 0.41
C ASP A 115 10.35 -13.27 -0.73
N GLN A 116 10.40 -14.06 -1.82
CA GLN A 116 11.23 -13.73 -3.00
C GLN A 116 10.68 -12.54 -3.78
N VAL A 117 9.35 -12.42 -3.92
CA VAL A 117 8.71 -11.23 -4.52
C VAL A 117 9.08 -9.98 -3.73
N GLN A 118 9.00 -10.04 -2.40
CA GLN A 118 9.37 -8.93 -1.51
C GLN A 118 10.85 -8.61 -1.59
N GLN A 119 11.72 -9.62 -1.71
CA GLN A 119 13.16 -9.43 -1.87
C GLN A 119 13.49 -8.66 -3.15
N ILE A 120 12.90 -9.05 -4.29
CA ILE A 120 13.09 -8.33 -5.55
C ILE A 120 12.57 -6.90 -5.43
N TRP A 121 11.38 -6.72 -4.84
CA TRP A 121 10.77 -5.40 -4.70
C TRP A 121 11.62 -4.46 -3.82
N ILE A 122 12.24 -4.96 -2.76
CA ILE A 122 13.12 -4.14 -1.91
C ILE A 122 14.47 -3.85 -2.56
N GLU A 123 15.00 -4.77 -3.36
CA GLU A 123 16.25 -4.56 -4.12
C GLU A 123 16.08 -3.50 -5.21
N GLU A 124 14.96 -3.54 -5.93
CA GLU A 124 14.66 -2.63 -7.03
C GLU A 124 14.03 -1.31 -6.55
N MET A 125 13.45 -1.30 -5.34
CA MET A 125 12.87 -0.14 -4.66
C MET A 125 11.98 0.75 -5.57
N PRO A 126 10.96 0.19 -6.24
CA PRO A 126 10.11 0.97 -7.14
C PRO A 126 9.26 2.01 -6.39
N ALA A 127 9.06 1.83 -5.09
CA ALA A 127 8.61 2.87 -4.16
C ALA A 127 9.30 2.70 -2.81
N ILE A 128 9.29 3.75 -2.00
CA ILE A 128 9.93 3.76 -0.67
C ILE A 128 8.83 3.63 0.40
N PRO A 129 8.72 2.48 1.10
CA PRO A 129 7.82 2.36 2.25
C PRO A 129 8.32 3.25 3.39
N ILE A 130 7.45 4.10 3.93
CA ILE A 130 7.83 5.04 5.00
C ILE A 130 7.19 4.66 6.34
N ILE A 131 5.90 4.32 6.33
CA ILE A 131 5.12 4.14 7.56
C ILE A 131 4.13 2.98 7.38
N ALA A 132 4.19 2.00 8.28
CA ALA A 132 3.07 1.10 8.56
C ALA A 132 2.28 1.68 9.74
N ALA A 133 1.10 2.25 9.47
CA ALA A 133 0.36 3.00 10.47
C ALA A 133 -0.29 2.08 11.50
N ASN A 134 -0.18 2.44 12.79
CA ASN A 134 -0.95 1.79 13.85
C ASN A 134 -2.44 2.14 13.71
N ILE A 135 -3.30 1.17 13.99
CA ILE A 135 -4.75 1.33 14.00
C ILE A 135 -5.21 1.47 15.46
N LEU A 136 -5.87 2.57 15.78
CA LEU A 136 -6.52 2.78 17.08
C LEU A 136 -8.03 2.62 16.91
N VAL A 137 -8.61 1.66 17.61
CA VAL A 137 -10.05 1.42 17.67
C VAL A 137 -10.56 1.48 19.10
N GLY A 138 -11.82 1.84 19.26
CA GLY A 138 -12.49 1.85 20.56
C GLY A 138 -13.95 1.45 20.42
N TRP A 139 -14.44 0.70 21.40
CA TRP A 139 -15.84 0.30 21.48
C TRP A 139 -16.35 0.38 22.92
N SER A 140 -17.67 0.41 23.08
CA SER A 140 -18.31 0.47 24.39
C SER A 140 -18.16 -0.86 25.14
N LYS A 141 -17.80 -0.81 26.43
CA LYS A 141 -17.78 -1.99 27.33
C LYS A 141 -19.13 -2.72 27.43
N ARG A 142 -20.22 -2.08 26.98
CA ARG A 142 -21.57 -2.69 26.86
C ARG A 142 -21.71 -3.66 25.68
N LEU A 143 -20.71 -3.76 24.80
CA LEU A 143 -20.69 -4.71 23.70
C LEU A 143 -19.75 -5.87 24.05
N GLY A 144 -20.24 -7.09 23.88
CA GLY A 144 -19.48 -8.33 24.01
C GLY A 144 -19.12 -8.90 22.64
N ASN A 145 -18.08 -9.73 22.60
CA ASN A 145 -17.59 -10.41 21.40
C ASN A 145 -17.23 -9.47 20.22
N VAL A 146 -16.79 -8.24 20.50
CA VAL A 146 -16.18 -7.37 19.48
C VAL A 146 -14.76 -7.87 19.24
N GLN A 147 -14.44 -8.25 17.99
CA GLN A 147 -13.12 -8.73 17.61
C GLN A 147 -12.44 -7.73 16.68
N PRO A 148 -11.46 -6.95 17.14
CA PRO A 148 -10.73 -6.02 16.28
C PRO A 148 -9.95 -6.72 15.16
N SER A 149 -9.89 -6.11 13.98
CA SER A 149 -9.07 -6.55 12.84
C SER A 149 -8.17 -5.43 12.32
N ILE A 150 -6.99 -5.80 11.83
CA ILE A 150 -6.08 -4.89 11.12
C ILE A 150 -6.67 -4.49 9.76
N LEU A 151 -7.51 -5.32 9.16
CA LEU A 151 -8.22 -5.01 7.92
C LEU A 151 -9.52 -4.25 8.20
N ALA A 152 -9.88 -3.33 7.31
CA ALA A 152 -11.18 -2.68 7.37
C ALA A 152 -12.29 -3.66 6.90
N PRO A 153 -13.49 -3.64 7.51
CA PRO A 153 -13.88 -2.80 8.63
C PRO A 153 -13.37 -3.34 9.99
N HIS A 154 -12.60 -2.51 10.71
CA HIS A 154 -11.80 -2.96 11.86
C HIS A 154 -12.58 -3.51 13.05
N LEU A 155 -13.86 -3.15 13.23
CA LEU A 155 -14.63 -3.50 14.43
C LEU A 155 -15.92 -4.27 14.14
N ILE A 156 -16.32 -4.38 12.87
CA ILE A 156 -17.65 -4.88 12.49
C ILE A 156 -17.58 -5.97 11.42
N TRP A 157 -16.40 -6.57 11.20
CA TRP A 157 -16.29 -7.72 10.31
C TRP A 157 -17.03 -8.95 10.87
N ASN A 158 -17.20 -9.02 12.20
CA ASN A 158 -17.95 -10.05 12.92
C ASN A 158 -19.27 -9.52 13.51
N ALA A 159 -19.92 -8.57 12.83
CA ALA A 159 -21.07 -7.83 13.38
C ALA A 159 -22.22 -8.74 13.84
N GLU A 160 -22.44 -9.85 13.14
CA GLU A 160 -23.42 -10.90 13.45
C GLU A 160 -23.16 -11.62 14.78
N GLU A 161 -21.92 -11.59 15.26
CA GLU A 161 -21.54 -12.20 16.53
C GLU A 161 -21.44 -11.20 17.69
N ILE A 162 -21.62 -9.90 17.42
CA ILE A 162 -21.57 -8.86 18.45
C ILE A 162 -22.82 -8.95 19.32
N THR A 163 -22.61 -8.98 20.64
CA THR A 163 -23.70 -9.10 21.62
C THR A 163 -23.75 -7.90 22.55
N LYS A 164 -24.87 -7.72 23.25
CA LYS A 164 -24.91 -6.86 24.44
C LYS A 164 -24.18 -7.59 25.57
N SER A 165 -23.15 -6.98 26.12
CA SER A 165 -22.42 -7.50 27.27
C SER A 165 -23.40 -7.71 28.43
N ARG A 166 -23.42 -8.92 28.99
CA ARG A 166 -24.13 -9.22 30.23
C ARG A 166 -23.23 -8.75 31.37
N PHE A 167 -23.68 -7.76 32.12
CA PHE A 167 -23.05 -7.37 33.38
C PHE A 167 -23.29 -8.44 34.45
#